data_AF-T0YAC6-F1
#
_entry.id   AF-T0YAC6-F1
#
_cell.length_a   1.000
_cell.length_b   1.000
_cell.length_c   1.000
_cell.angle_alpha   90.00
_cell.angle_beta   90.00
_cell.angle_gamma   90.00
#
_symmetry.space_group_name_H-M   'P 1'
#
loop_
_entity.id
_entity.type
_entity.pdbx_description
1 polymer ?
#
loop_
_entity_poly.entity_id
_entity_poly.type
_entity_poly.pdbx_seq_one_letter_code
_entity_poly.pdbx_strand_id
1 'polypeptide(L)'
;MPIVNSLLPNISGDLQEIASNLKSVSEKEDEIKLLANEIYSSGKTPYFVSWSPTRSVAYRCKTQFNENSKSFASSGSLSEMDHNELVPMGTEKKIDPFFYIAFINTFSKRNYFRLELSKKLSGLKIKDIELKGKSVLSQILYGVYYGDILSYHVALLKGIDPKDVSILENLKKNLSSQ
;
A
#
# COMPACT_ATOMS: atom_id res chain seq x y z
N MET A 1 1.06 -21.14 33.85
CA MET A 1 0.11 -21.06 32.71
C MET A 1 0.60 -21.93 31.56
N PRO A 2 0.15 -23.19 31.44
CA PRO A 2 0.68 -24.11 30.43
C PRO A 2 -0.04 -24.08 29.07
N ILE A 3 -1.29 -23.60 29.02
CA ILE A 3 -2.15 -23.71 27.83
C ILE A 3 -1.83 -22.65 26.76
N VAL A 4 -1.35 -21.48 27.16
CA VAL A 4 -1.04 -20.38 26.23
C VAL A 4 0.20 -20.71 25.37
N ASN A 5 1.18 -21.41 25.93
CA ASN A 5 2.40 -21.80 25.22
C ASN A 5 2.23 -23.05 24.33
N SER A 6 1.16 -23.82 24.48
CA SER A 6 0.92 -25.01 23.63
C SER A 6 0.10 -24.73 22.38
N LEU A 7 -0.65 -23.61 22.37
CA LEU A 7 -1.55 -23.24 21.27
C LEU A 7 -0.98 -22.18 20.33
N LEU A 8 0.06 -21.44 20.76
CA LEU A 8 0.78 -20.53 19.90
C LEU A 8 1.92 -21.30 19.22
N PRO A 9 1.97 -21.38 17.88
CA PRO A 9 3.14 -21.91 17.20
C PRO A 9 4.38 -21.13 17.64
N ASN A 10 5.57 -21.72 17.57
CA ASN A 10 6.80 -21.03 17.94
C ASN A 10 7.05 -19.83 16.98
N ILE A 11 6.59 -18.63 17.36
CA ILE A 11 6.61 -17.40 16.56
C ILE A 11 8.00 -16.74 16.58
N SER A 12 8.98 -17.27 17.34
CA SER A 12 10.30 -16.62 17.48
C SER A 12 11.03 -16.45 16.14
N GLY A 13 10.97 -17.47 15.27
CA GLY A 13 11.52 -17.41 13.91
C GLY A 13 10.80 -16.39 13.03
N ASP A 14 9.47 -16.31 13.14
CA ASP A 14 8.66 -15.35 12.41
C ASP A 14 8.97 -13.90 12.84
N LEU A 15 9.18 -13.65 14.14
CA LEU A 15 9.53 -12.33 14.65
C LEU A 15 10.91 -11.86 14.18
N GLN A 16 11.90 -12.76 14.13
CA GLN A 16 13.22 -12.45 13.59
C GLN A 16 13.14 -12.13 12.09
N GLU A 17 12.38 -12.92 11.32
CA GLU A 17 12.14 -12.65 9.90
C GLU A 17 11.47 -11.29 9.70
N ILE A 18 10.41 -11.00 10.45
CA ILE A 18 9.68 -9.73 10.41
C ILE A 18 10.65 -8.57 10.71
N ALA A 19 11.41 -8.64 11.80
CA ALA A 19 12.36 -7.59 12.15
C ALA A 19 13.40 -7.35 11.04
N SER A 20 13.93 -8.43 10.44
CA SER A 20 14.85 -8.35 9.31
C SER A 20 14.18 -7.70 8.08
N ASN A 21 12.95 -8.09 7.77
CA ASN A 21 12.21 -7.54 6.63
C ASN A 21 11.89 -6.05 6.83
N LEU A 22 11.52 -5.64 8.04
CA LEU A 22 11.27 -4.22 8.36
C LEU A 22 12.56 -3.41 8.26
N LYS A 23 13.68 -3.91 8.77
CA LYS A 23 14.99 -3.26 8.61
C LYS A 23 15.34 -3.05 7.13
N SER A 24 15.03 -4.03 6.28
CA SER A 24 15.27 -3.92 4.83
C SER A 24 14.46 -2.81 4.15
N VAL A 25 13.32 -2.39 4.72
CA VAL A 25 12.57 -1.22 4.21
C VAL A 25 13.35 0.07 4.49
N SER A 26 13.90 0.21 5.70
CA SER A 26 14.75 1.36 6.06
C SER A 26 16.03 1.41 5.21
N GLU A 27 16.64 0.26 4.93
CA GLU A 27 17.81 0.17 4.03
C GLU A 27 17.47 0.56 2.58
N LYS A 28 16.20 0.45 2.19
CA LYS A 28 15.68 0.85 0.87
C LYS A 28 15.06 2.24 0.84
N GLU A 29 15.26 3.05 1.88
CA GLU A 29 14.58 4.34 1.99
C GLU A 29 14.87 5.26 0.79
N ASP A 30 16.06 5.20 0.21
CA ASP A 30 16.38 6.00 -0.98
C ASP A 30 15.60 5.55 -2.23
N GLU A 31 15.35 4.25 -2.41
CA GLU A 31 14.44 3.75 -3.45
C GLU A 31 13.01 4.25 -3.21
N ILE A 32 12.58 4.29 -1.95
CA ILE A 32 11.25 4.79 -1.56
C ILE A 32 11.14 6.29 -1.81
N LYS A 33 12.18 7.08 -1.55
CA LYS A 33 12.25 8.51 -1.87
C LYS A 33 12.17 8.76 -3.37
N LEU A 34 12.79 7.93 -4.19
CA LEU A 34 12.68 8.03 -5.66
C LEU A 34 11.23 7.78 -6.10
N LEU A 35 10.57 6.74 -5.56
CA LEU A 35 9.16 6.49 -5.84
C LEU A 35 8.26 7.63 -5.34
N ALA A 36 8.55 8.21 -4.17
CA ALA A 36 7.81 9.37 -3.66
C ALA A 36 7.93 10.57 -4.62
N ASN A 37 9.12 10.81 -5.17
CA ASN A 37 9.34 11.84 -6.19
C ASN A 37 8.61 11.54 -7.51
N GLU A 38 8.59 10.28 -7.96
CA GLU A 38 7.81 9.86 -9.14
C GLU A 38 6.32 10.17 -8.93
N ILE A 39 5.78 9.79 -7.77
CA ILE A 39 4.38 10.04 -7.41
C ILE A 39 4.10 11.55 -7.39
N TYR A 40 4.90 12.32 -6.64
CA TYR A 40 4.71 13.77 -6.49
C TYR A 40 4.79 14.49 -7.84
N SER A 41 5.82 14.21 -8.63
CA SER A 41 6.06 14.87 -9.93
C SER A 41 5.04 14.49 -10.99
N SER A 42 4.39 13.33 -10.86
CA SER A 42 3.36 12.90 -11.80
C SER A 42 2.10 13.76 -11.76
N GLY A 43 1.83 14.43 -10.64
CA GLY A 43 0.57 15.15 -10.39
C GLY A 43 -0.66 14.24 -10.34
N LYS A 44 -0.47 12.92 -10.33
CA LYS A 44 -1.54 11.92 -10.37
C LYS A 44 -1.95 11.46 -8.97
N THR A 45 -3.18 10.98 -8.86
CA THR A 45 -3.72 10.38 -7.64
C THR A 45 -3.15 8.98 -7.45
N PRO A 46 -2.52 8.64 -6.32
CA PRO A 46 -2.06 7.28 -6.06
C PRO A 46 -3.22 6.28 -6.03
N TYR A 47 -3.07 5.18 -6.75
CA TYR A 47 -3.99 4.05 -6.72
C TYR A 47 -3.23 2.79 -6.29
N PHE A 48 -3.60 2.24 -5.13
CA PHE A 48 -2.95 1.05 -4.58
C PHE A 48 -3.77 -0.20 -4.87
N VAL A 49 -3.15 -1.25 -5.40
CA VAL A 49 -3.78 -2.55 -5.62
C VAL A 49 -3.01 -3.64 -4.89
N SER A 50 -3.75 -4.61 -4.36
CA SER A 50 -3.23 -5.86 -3.79
C SER A 50 -4.33 -6.93 -3.92
N TRP A 51 -4.08 -8.15 -3.47
CA TRP A 51 -5.08 -9.23 -3.49
C TRP A 51 -4.99 -10.09 -2.23
N SER A 52 -6.00 -10.93 -2.02
CA SER A 52 -6.02 -11.87 -0.89
C SER A 52 -4.74 -12.73 -0.87
N PRO A 53 -4.09 -12.92 0.30
CA PRO A 53 -4.54 -12.53 1.64
C PRO A 53 -4.07 -11.13 2.09
N THR A 54 -3.28 -10.39 1.30
CA THR A 54 -2.68 -9.10 1.70
C THR A 54 -3.42 -7.87 1.16
N ARG A 55 -4.68 -8.01 0.71
CA ARG A 55 -5.48 -6.90 0.15
C ARG A 55 -5.57 -5.68 1.09
N SER A 56 -5.50 -5.91 2.40
CA SER A 56 -5.51 -4.87 3.43
C SER A 56 -4.34 -3.89 3.31
N VAL A 57 -3.19 -4.32 2.76
CA VAL A 57 -2.01 -3.46 2.54
C VAL A 57 -2.35 -2.29 1.62
N ALA A 58 -3.04 -2.55 0.50
CA ALA A 58 -3.44 -1.49 -0.43
C ALA A 58 -4.41 -0.48 0.22
N TYR A 59 -5.38 -0.98 0.98
CA TYR A 59 -6.29 -0.13 1.75
C TYR A 59 -5.55 0.71 2.79
N ARG A 60 -4.64 0.09 3.54
CA ARG A 60 -3.81 0.76 4.54
C ARG A 60 -2.96 1.88 3.91
N CYS A 61 -2.31 1.62 2.78
CA CYS A 61 -1.52 2.63 2.07
C CYS A 61 -2.37 3.83 1.64
N LYS A 62 -3.57 3.58 1.08
CA LYS A 62 -4.54 4.66 0.79
C LYS A 62 -4.78 5.54 2.02
N THR A 63 -5.07 4.94 3.17
CA THR A 63 -5.37 5.72 4.38
C THR A 63 -4.19 6.58 4.83
N GLN A 64 -2.96 6.08 4.69
CA GLN A 64 -1.75 6.80 5.07
C GLN A 64 -1.39 7.93 4.12
N PHE A 65 -1.66 7.76 2.83
CA PHE A 65 -1.54 8.86 1.89
C PHE A 65 -2.53 9.99 2.19
N ASN A 66 -3.78 9.64 2.51
CA ASN A 66 -4.79 10.62 2.91
C ASN A 66 -4.39 11.36 4.20
N GLU A 67 -3.87 10.65 5.20
CA GLU A 67 -3.54 11.21 6.52
C GLU A 67 -2.19 11.92 6.55
N ASN A 68 -1.11 11.27 6.12
CA ASN A 68 0.25 11.80 6.24
C ASN A 68 0.52 12.83 5.13
N SER A 69 0.21 12.49 3.88
CA SER A 69 0.54 13.36 2.74
C SER A 69 -0.59 14.29 2.31
N LYS A 70 -1.75 14.26 3.00
CA LYS A 70 -2.92 15.08 2.67
C LYS A 70 -3.24 15.00 1.17
N SER A 71 -3.06 13.82 0.59
CA SER A 71 -3.29 13.54 -0.83
C SER A 71 -4.42 12.54 -0.91
N PHE A 72 -5.43 12.82 -1.75
CA PHE A 72 -6.40 11.79 -2.08
C PHE A 72 -5.67 10.58 -2.67
N ALA A 73 -6.03 9.41 -2.19
CA ALA A 73 -5.60 8.14 -2.72
C ALA A 73 -6.79 7.18 -2.85
N SER A 74 -6.67 6.26 -3.80
CA SER A 74 -7.63 5.19 -4.04
C SER A 74 -6.98 3.82 -3.82
N SER A 75 -7.80 2.80 -3.60
CA SER A 75 -7.31 1.43 -3.51
C SER A 75 -8.36 0.42 -3.93
N GLY A 76 -7.88 -0.73 -4.42
CA GLY A 76 -8.72 -1.83 -4.89
C GLY A 76 -8.11 -3.20 -4.60
N SER A 77 -8.97 -4.22 -4.60
CA SER A 77 -8.54 -5.62 -4.70
C SER A 77 -8.39 -5.97 -6.18
N LEU A 78 -7.33 -6.69 -6.58
CA LEU A 78 -7.07 -7.01 -7.99
C LEU A 78 -8.27 -7.64 -8.70
N SER A 79 -8.99 -8.55 -8.04
CA SER A 79 -10.18 -9.16 -8.64
C SER A 79 -11.27 -8.15 -8.96
N GLU A 80 -11.51 -7.21 -8.04
CA GLU A 80 -12.53 -6.16 -8.20
C GLU A 80 -12.08 -5.09 -9.18
N MET A 81 -10.79 -4.75 -9.17
CA MET A 81 -10.19 -3.83 -10.15
C MET A 81 -10.37 -4.38 -11.56
N ASP A 82 -10.11 -5.68 -11.77
CA ASP A 82 -10.33 -6.33 -13.06
C ASP A 82 -11.81 -6.30 -13.48
N HIS A 83 -12.75 -6.36 -12.52
CA HIS A 83 -14.19 -6.33 -12.81
C HIS A 83 -14.73 -4.93 -13.10
N ASN A 84 -14.29 -3.93 -12.34
CA ASN A 84 -14.91 -2.60 -12.34
C ASN A 84 -14.11 -1.58 -13.15
N GLU A 85 -12.80 -1.76 -13.27
CA GLU A 85 -11.90 -0.71 -13.74
C GLU A 85 -11.17 -1.12 -15.02
N LEU A 86 -11.02 -2.40 -15.32
CA LEU A 86 -10.31 -2.85 -16.53
C LEU A 86 -10.96 -2.34 -17.83
N VAL A 87 -12.29 -2.27 -17.87
CA VAL A 87 -13.05 -1.75 -19.02
C VAL A 87 -12.65 -0.30 -19.32
N PRO A 88 -12.82 0.67 -18.41
CA PRO A 88 -12.39 2.04 -18.68
C PRO A 88 -10.86 2.17 -18.86
N MET A 89 -10.05 1.38 -18.15
CA MET A 89 -8.58 1.39 -18.28
C MET A 89 -8.09 0.96 -19.67
N GLY A 90 -8.83 0.09 -20.36
CA GLY A 90 -8.52 -0.41 -21.70
C GLY A 90 -9.03 0.46 -22.85
N THR A 91 -9.67 1.60 -22.58
CA THR A 91 -10.20 2.48 -23.64
C THR A 91 -9.13 3.43 -24.21
N GLU A 92 -9.18 3.70 -25.52
CA GLU A 92 -8.19 4.52 -26.23
C GLU A 92 -8.22 6.01 -25.83
N LYS A 93 -9.39 6.54 -25.46
CA LYS A 93 -9.58 7.93 -25.03
C LYS A 93 -9.54 8.08 -23.50
N LYS A 94 -8.56 7.44 -22.84
CA LYS A 94 -8.47 7.50 -21.37
C LYS A 94 -7.86 8.81 -20.88
N ILE A 95 -8.60 9.52 -20.04
CA ILE A 95 -8.01 10.44 -19.05
C ILE A 95 -7.83 9.62 -17.79
N ASP A 96 -6.61 9.13 -17.60
CA ASP A 96 -6.25 8.31 -16.44
C ASP A 96 -5.54 9.17 -15.38
N PRO A 97 -6.26 9.57 -14.31
CA PRO A 97 -5.73 10.44 -13.28
C PRO A 97 -4.83 9.69 -12.28
N PHE A 98 -4.62 8.39 -12.45
CA PHE A 98 -4.01 7.55 -11.41
C PHE A 98 -2.55 7.21 -11.67
N PHE A 99 -1.79 7.14 -10.57
CA PHE A 99 -0.48 6.52 -10.49
C PHE A 99 -0.65 5.15 -9.81
N TYR A 100 -0.55 4.06 -10.57
CA TYR A 100 -0.86 2.73 -10.09
C TYR A 100 0.33 2.05 -9.42
N ILE A 101 0.10 1.48 -8.23
CA ILE A 101 1.09 0.75 -7.44
C ILE A 101 0.48 -0.59 -7.00
N ALA A 102 1.13 -1.69 -7.33
CA ALA A 102 0.72 -3.03 -6.94
C ALA A 102 1.64 -3.60 -5.85
N PHE A 103 1.07 -3.95 -4.69
CA PHE A 103 1.75 -4.75 -3.67
C PHE A 103 1.59 -6.23 -3.99
N ILE A 104 2.69 -6.88 -4.41
CA ILE A 104 2.71 -8.25 -4.90
C ILE A 104 3.00 -9.21 -3.75
N ASN A 105 2.05 -10.08 -3.44
CA ASN A 105 2.27 -11.21 -2.51
C ASN A 105 2.59 -12.52 -3.25
N THR A 106 3.20 -13.44 -2.53
CA THR A 106 3.66 -14.74 -3.08
C THR A 106 2.62 -15.88 -2.97
N PHE A 107 1.43 -15.61 -2.45
CA PHE A 107 0.44 -16.65 -2.10
C PHE A 107 -0.44 -17.10 -3.27
N SER A 108 -0.38 -16.43 -4.44
CA SER A 108 -1.20 -16.79 -5.60
C SER A 108 -0.52 -16.47 -6.92
N LYS A 109 0.06 -17.50 -7.56
CA LYS A 109 0.59 -17.41 -8.94
C LYS A 109 -0.49 -16.96 -9.93
N ARG A 110 -1.74 -17.39 -9.72
CA ARG A 110 -2.88 -16.99 -10.56
C ARG A 110 -3.12 -15.48 -10.51
N ASN A 111 -3.06 -14.87 -9.33
CA ASN A 111 -3.26 -13.42 -9.20
C ASN A 111 -2.08 -12.63 -9.75
N TYR A 112 -0.85 -13.14 -9.59
CA TYR A 112 0.29 -12.54 -10.28
C TYR A 112 0.09 -12.56 -11.81
N PHE A 113 -0.30 -13.70 -12.38
CA PHE A 113 -0.62 -13.79 -13.80
C PHE A 113 -1.78 -12.85 -14.21
N ARG A 114 -2.81 -12.71 -13.38
CA ARG A 114 -3.90 -11.74 -13.61
C ARG A 114 -3.37 -10.32 -13.66
N LEU A 115 -2.53 -9.89 -12.72
CA LEU A 115 -1.94 -8.56 -12.72
C LEU A 115 -1.17 -8.30 -14.02
N GLU A 116 -0.33 -9.24 -14.45
CA GLU A 116 0.42 -9.13 -15.70
C GLU A 116 -0.49 -9.04 -16.93
N LEU A 117 -1.56 -9.84 -16.96
CA LEU A 117 -2.54 -9.78 -18.04
C LEU A 117 -3.30 -8.44 -18.02
N SER A 118 -3.70 -7.94 -16.86
CA SER A 118 -4.38 -6.65 -16.71
C SER A 118 -3.49 -5.49 -17.15
N LYS A 119 -2.20 -5.49 -16.80
CA LYS A 119 -1.21 -4.52 -17.33
C LYS A 119 -1.14 -4.56 -18.85
N LYS A 120 -1.05 -5.76 -19.42
CA LYS A 120 -0.96 -5.96 -20.88
C LYS A 120 -2.21 -5.48 -21.61
N LEU A 121 -3.40 -5.85 -21.13
CA LEU A 121 -4.67 -5.53 -21.77
C LEU A 121 -5.04 -4.04 -21.66
N SER A 122 -4.72 -3.41 -20.53
CA SER A 122 -5.02 -1.99 -20.30
C SER A 122 -3.94 -1.03 -20.84
N GLY A 123 -2.73 -1.55 -21.09
CA GLY A 123 -1.55 -0.72 -21.38
C GLY A 123 -1.16 0.20 -20.22
N LEU A 124 -1.61 -0.08 -19.00
CA LEU A 124 -1.27 0.72 -17.82
C LEU A 124 0.14 0.42 -17.34
N LYS A 125 0.82 1.48 -16.89
CA LYS A 125 2.06 1.36 -16.12
C LYS A 125 1.69 1.23 -14.65
N ILE A 126 1.92 0.04 -14.09
CA ILE A 126 1.72 -0.24 -12.67
C ILE A 126 3.10 -0.51 -12.06
N LYS A 127 3.45 0.23 -11.00
CA LYS A 127 4.68 0.04 -10.24
C LYS A 127 4.51 -1.16 -9.31
N ASP A 128 5.40 -2.13 -9.41
CA ASP A 128 5.36 -3.32 -8.56
C ASP A 128 6.20 -3.12 -7.30
N ILE A 129 5.64 -3.52 -6.16
CA ILE A 129 6.32 -3.61 -4.87
C ILE A 129 6.12 -5.03 -4.36
N GLU A 130 7.19 -5.83 -4.38
CA GLU A 130 7.16 -7.17 -3.83
C GLU A 130 7.12 -7.15 -2.30
N LEU A 131 6.09 -7.76 -1.71
CA LEU A 131 6.02 -7.94 -0.27
C LEU A 131 7.01 -9.03 0.17
N LYS A 132 7.83 -8.72 1.18
CA LYS A 132 8.84 -9.64 1.72
C LYS A 132 8.34 -10.42 2.93
N GLY A 133 8.81 -11.65 3.06
CA GLY A 133 8.47 -12.58 4.14
C GLY A 133 7.73 -13.83 3.68
N LYS A 134 7.80 -14.89 4.51
CA LYS A 134 7.17 -16.18 4.23
C LYS A 134 5.73 -16.26 4.71
N SER A 135 5.40 -15.54 5.79
CA SER A 135 4.06 -15.53 6.38
C SER A 135 3.21 -14.36 5.87
N VAL A 136 1.89 -14.52 5.93
CA VAL A 136 0.93 -13.45 5.58
C VAL A 136 1.18 -12.21 6.45
N LEU A 137 1.43 -12.41 7.75
CA LEU A 137 1.71 -11.33 8.68
C LEU A 137 3.00 -10.59 8.32
N SER A 138 4.06 -11.32 7.99
CA SER A 138 5.36 -10.74 7.59
C SER A 138 5.21 -9.85 6.35
N GLN A 139 4.48 -10.31 5.33
CA GLN A 139 4.19 -9.53 4.13
C GLN A 139 3.26 -8.34 4.39
N ILE A 140 2.27 -8.47 5.26
CA ILE A 140 1.41 -7.34 5.65
C ILE A 140 2.26 -6.27 6.35
N LEU A 141 3.02 -6.62 7.38
CA LEU A 141 3.83 -5.67 8.14
C LEU A 141 4.88 -4.98 7.26
N TYR A 142 5.52 -5.72 6.36
CA TYR A 142 6.42 -5.16 5.36
C TYR A 142 5.70 -4.10 4.49
N GLY A 143 4.55 -4.44 3.93
CA GLY A 143 3.79 -3.54 3.07
C GLY A 143 3.25 -2.30 3.80
N VAL A 144 2.81 -2.46 5.05
CA VAL A 144 2.37 -1.33 5.89
C VAL A 144 3.54 -0.38 6.14
N TYR A 145 4.68 -0.90 6.59
CA TYR A 145 5.83 -0.06 6.89
C TYR A 145 6.37 0.64 5.64
N TYR A 146 6.44 -0.06 4.51
CA TYR A 146 6.79 0.55 3.22
C TYR A 146 5.83 1.70 2.85
N GLY A 147 4.52 1.47 2.97
CA GLY A 147 3.50 2.48 2.70
C GLY A 147 3.57 3.69 3.61
N ASP A 148 3.85 3.49 4.90
CA ASP A 148 4.02 4.55 5.89
C ASP A 148 5.21 5.45 5.49
N ILE A 149 6.39 4.87 5.23
CA ILE A 149 7.60 5.60 4.80
C ILE A 149 7.38 6.32 3.46
N LEU A 150 6.73 5.66 2.50
CA LEU A 150 6.42 6.26 1.21
C LEU A 150 5.50 7.48 1.36
N SER A 151 4.41 7.36 2.12
CA SER A 151 3.47 8.47 2.36
C SER A 151 4.12 9.64 3.11
N TYR A 152 5.03 9.33 4.03
CA TYR A 152 5.83 10.32 4.76
C TYR A 152 6.71 11.13 3.81
N HIS A 153 7.45 10.48 2.91
CA HIS A 153 8.28 11.19 1.94
C HIS A 153 7.48 12.03 0.95
N VAL A 154 6.30 11.57 0.54
CA VAL A 154 5.38 12.40 -0.28
C VAL A 154 4.91 13.64 0.50
N ALA A 155 4.67 13.52 1.81
CA ALA A 155 4.35 14.67 2.67
C ALA A 155 5.49 15.70 2.71
N LEU A 156 6.73 15.24 2.88
CA LEU A 156 7.90 16.11 2.89
C LEU A 156 8.07 16.85 1.55
N LEU A 157 7.90 16.15 0.42
CA LEU A 157 7.98 16.76 -0.92
C LEU A 157 6.91 17.83 -1.15
N LYS A 158 5.74 17.68 -0.52
CA LYS A 158 4.64 18.66 -0.56
C LYS A 158 4.83 19.82 0.43
N GLY A 159 5.86 19.79 1.29
CA GLY A 159 6.10 20.81 2.30
C GLY A 159 5.03 20.85 3.40
N ILE A 160 4.38 19.73 3.68
CA ILE A 160 3.30 19.61 4.68
C ILE A 160 3.77 18.78 5.87
N ASP A 161 3.24 19.09 7.06
CA ASP A 161 3.51 18.28 8.25
C ASP A 161 2.71 16.96 8.19
N PRO A 162 3.37 15.79 8.14
CA PRO A 162 2.68 14.51 8.18
C PRO A 162 1.90 14.28 9.47
N LYS A 163 2.27 14.93 10.58
CA LYS A 163 1.62 14.77 11.89
C LYS A 163 0.40 15.65 12.10
N ASP A 164 0.20 16.67 11.26
CA ASP A 164 -0.96 17.55 11.39
C ASP A 164 -2.25 16.78 11.07
N VAL A 165 -3.04 16.54 12.11
CA VAL A 165 -4.37 15.90 12.06
C VAL A 165 -5.43 16.78 12.71
N SER A 166 -5.18 18.09 12.80
CA SER A 166 -6.03 19.07 13.48
C SER A 166 -7.50 19.04 13.01
N ILE A 167 -7.75 18.80 11.71
CA ILE A 167 -9.10 18.64 11.16
C ILE A 167 -9.85 17.47 11.84
N LEU A 168 -9.18 16.35 12.10
CA LEU A 168 -9.77 15.18 12.75
C LEU A 168 -10.01 15.44 14.25
N GLU A 169 -9.10 16.14 14.92
CA GLU A 169 -9.27 16.53 16.32
C GLU A 169 -10.47 17.47 16.48
N ASN A 170 -10.60 18.45 15.58
CA ASN A 170 -11.75 19.36 15.56
C ASN A 170 -13.06 18.60 15.32
N LEU A 171 -13.10 17.66 14.36
CA LEU A 171 -14.26 16.81 14.13
C LEU A 171 -14.67 16.04 15.39
N LYS A 172 -13.70 15.36 16.03
CA LYS A 172 -13.96 14.59 17.27
C LYS A 172 -14.49 15.47 18.39
N LYS A 173 -13.95 16.68 18.54
CA LYS A 173 -14.40 17.65 19.55
C LYS A 173 -15.86 18.06 19.33
N ASN A 174 -16.25 18.40 18.10
CA ASN A 174 -17.63 18.79 17.79
C ASN A 174 -18.64 17.63 17.94
N LEU A 175 -18.23 16.40 17.62
CA LEU A 175 -19.08 15.22 17.83
C LEU A 175 -19.27 14.91 19.31
N SER A 176 -18.27 15.13 20.16
CA SER A 176 -18.38 14.92 21.61
C SER A 176 -19.25 15.97 22.34
N SER A 177 -19.61 17.06 21.66
CA SER A 177 -20.48 18.11 22.19
C SER A 177 -21.95 17.98 21.77
N GLN A 178 -22.33 16.88 21.13
CA GLN A 178 -23.73 16.49 20.89
C GLN A 178 -24.17 15.43 21.90
#